data_AF-A0A2G6E532-F1
#
_entry.id   AF-A0A2G6E532-F1
#
_cell.length_a   1.000
_cell.length_b   1.000
_cell.length_c   1.000
_cell.angle_alpha   90.00
_cell.angle_beta   90.00
_cell.angle_gamma   90.00
#
_symmetry.space_group_name_H-M   'P 1'
#
loop_
_entity.id
_entity.type
_entity.pdbx_description
1 polymer ?
#
loop_
_entity_poly.entity_id
_entity_poly.type
_entity_poly.pdbx_seq_one_letter_code
_entity_poly.pdbx_strand_id
1 'polypeptide(L)'
;MKLRRDYIESLSGRMAQRLVQKKFIQLHADLSLLQSTISNVIIKDLTVEDDLDEEVRRILEDYAQQMRRQNISYHEMFQMVKRKIVKERNLIL
;
A
#
# COMPACT_ATOMS: atom_id res chain seq x y z
N MET A 1 1.17 3.20 -5.71
CA MET A 1 0.84 2.85 -7.13
C MET A 1 -0.63 2.49 -7.19
N LYS A 2 -1.41 3.00 -8.15
CA LYS A 2 -2.86 2.72 -8.17
C LYS A 2 -3.16 1.41 -8.91
N LEU A 3 -3.37 0.33 -8.16
CA LEU A 3 -3.85 -0.94 -8.71
C LEU A 3 -5.35 -0.82 -9.04
N ARG A 4 -5.77 -1.35 -10.20
CA ARG A 4 -7.19 -1.41 -10.57
C ARG A 4 -7.91 -2.43 -9.70
N ARG A 5 -9.15 -2.11 -9.28
CA ARG A 5 -9.98 -3.01 -8.46
C ARG A 5 -10.17 -4.39 -9.08
N ASP A 6 -10.48 -4.45 -10.38
CA ASP A 6 -10.65 -5.73 -11.10
C ASP A 6 -9.40 -6.62 -11.04
N TYR A 7 -8.21 -5.99 -11.02
CA TYR A 7 -6.96 -6.72 -10.90
C TYR A 7 -6.77 -7.29 -9.48
N ILE A 8 -7.12 -6.51 -8.45
CA ILE A 8 -7.07 -6.95 -7.04
C ILE A 8 -8.03 -8.11 -6.82
N GLU A 9 -9.24 -8.05 -7.38
CA GLU A 9 -10.22 -9.13 -7.27
C GLU A 9 -9.72 -10.41 -7.96
N SER A 10 -9.21 -10.29 -9.20
CA SER A 10 -8.63 -11.43 -9.93
C SER A 10 -7.41 -12.03 -9.22
N LEU A 11 -6.55 -11.19 -8.65
CA LEU A 11 -5.40 -11.63 -7.86
C LEU A 11 -5.85 -12.38 -6.60
N SER A 12 -6.80 -11.81 -5.87
CA SER A 12 -7.35 -12.37 -4.63
C SER A 12 -7.98 -13.74 -4.88
N GLY A 13 -8.74 -13.90 -5.97
CA GLY A 13 -9.32 -15.19 -6.35
C GLY A 13 -8.25 -16.24 -6.64
N ARG A 14 -7.21 -15.88 -7.39
CA ARG A 14 -6.07 -16.79 -7.67
C ARG A 14 -5.30 -17.16 -6.42
N MET A 15 -5.13 -16.24 -5.48
CA MET A 15 -4.48 -16.51 -4.19
C MET A 15 -5.31 -17.47 -3.34
N ALA A 16 -6.61 -17.19 -3.19
CA ALA A 16 -7.54 -18.04 -2.45
C ALA A 16 -7.54 -19.49 -3.00
N GLN A 17 -7.65 -19.63 -4.33
CA GLN A 17 -7.59 -20.94 -4.99
C GLN A 17 -6.27 -21.67 -4.73
N ARG A 18 -5.13 -20.98 -4.85
CA ARG A 18 -3.81 -21.60 -4.61
C ARG A 18 -3.62 -22.05 -3.17
N LEU A 19 -4.10 -21.29 -2.20
CA LEU A 19 -4.01 -21.63 -0.77
C LEU A 19 -4.77 -22.93 -0.46
N VAL A 20 -5.96 -23.09 -1.04
CA VAL A 20 -6.77 -24.31 -0.90
C VAL A 20 -6.15 -25.48 -1.65
N GLN A 21 -5.74 -25.29 -2.91
CA GLN A 21 -5.12 -26.35 -3.74
C GLN A 21 -3.84 -26.92 -3.10
N LYS A 22 -3.03 -26.06 -2.49
CA LYS A 22 -1.80 -26.46 -1.78
C LYS A 22 -2.05 -27.01 -0.36
N LYS A 23 -3.31 -27.07 0.10
CA LYS A 23 -3.71 -27.50 1.44
C LYS A 23 -3.01 -26.72 2.57
N PHE A 24 -2.66 -25.45 2.32
CA PHE A 24 -2.10 -24.59 3.37
C PHE A 24 -3.16 -24.11 4.36
N ILE A 25 -4.43 -24.13 3.94
CA ILE A 25 -5.57 -23.76 4.75
C ILE A 25 -6.67 -24.80 4.59
N GLN A 26 -7.44 -25.01 5.65
CA GLN A 26 -8.69 -25.75 5.61
C GLN A 26 -9.84 -24.75 5.59
N LEU A 27 -10.62 -24.78 4.52
CA LEU A 27 -11.74 -23.87 4.36
C LEU A 27 -12.95 -24.43 5.13
N HIS A 28 -13.40 -23.70 6.15
CA HIS A 28 -14.63 -24.01 6.90
C HIS A 28 -15.84 -23.20 6.41
N ALA A 29 -15.63 -22.29 5.46
CA ALA A 29 -16.62 -21.38 4.88
C ALA A 29 -16.44 -21.32 3.35
N ASP A 30 -17.20 -20.46 2.66
CA ASP A 30 -17.13 -20.32 1.20
C ASP A 30 -15.82 -19.68 0.70
N LEU A 31 -15.36 -20.15 -0.47
CA LEU A 31 -14.16 -19.62 -1.14
C LEU A 31 -14.30 -18.13 -1.50
N SER A 32 -15.54 -17.71 -1.82
CA SER A 32 -15.87 -16.31 -2.10
C SER A 32 -15.54 -15.41 -0.90
N LEU A 33 -15.83 -15.87 0.32
CA LEU A 33 -15.55 -15.11 1.54
C LEU A 33 -14.04 -14.89 1.71
N LEU A 34 -13.23 -15.94 1.50
CA LEU A 34 -11.77 -15.83 1.56
C LEU A 34 -11.23 -14.85 0.50
N GLN A 35 -11.74 -14.91 -0.73
CA GLN A 35 -11.36 -13.98 -1.79
C GLN A 35 -11.69 -12.53 -1.40
N SER A 36 -12.89 -12.27 -0.88
CA SER A 36 -13.27 -10.93 -0.41
C SER A 36 -12.40 -10.46 0.75
N THR A 37 -12.05 -11.34 1.70
CA THR A 37 -11.13 -11.00 2.78
C THR A 37 -9.76 -10.60 2.26
N ILE A 38 -9.16 -11.38 1.35
CA ILE A 38 -7.86 -11.05 0.75
C ILE A 38 -7.93 -9.72 0.01
N SER A 39 -8.97 -9.50 -0.80
CA SER A 39 -9.16 -8.25 -1.55
C SER A 39 -9.25 -7.05 -0.61
N ASN A 40 -10.05 -7.15 0.46
CA ASN A 40 -10.22 -6.08 1.44
C ASN A 40 -8.92 -5.76 2.18
N VAL A 41 -8.12 -6.77 2.52
CA VAL A 41 -6.81 -6.55 3.15
C VAL A 41 -5.88 -5.80 2.19
N ILE A 42 -5.80 -6.20 0.92
CA ILE A 42 -4.98 -5.52 -0.08
C ILE A 42 -5.44 -4.07 -0.28
N ILE A 43 -6.74 -3.84 -0.42
CA ILE A 43 -7.30 -2.49 -0.61
C ILE A 43 -6.99 -1.60 0.60
N LYS A 44 -7.15 -2.14 1.81
CA LYS A 44 -6.85 -1.41 3.05
C LYS A 44 -5.39 -1.00 3.11
N ASP A 45 -4.49 -1.91 2.77
CA ASP A 45 -3.04 -1.66 2.75
C ASP A 45 -2.66 -0.59 1.72
N LEU A 46 -3.17 -0.68 0.49
CA LEU A 46 -2.97 0.33 -0.54
C LEU A 46 -3.51 1.70 -0.14
N THR A 47 -4.62 1.74 0.59
CA THR A 47 -5.21 3.00 1.08
C THR A 47 -4.30 3.65 2.12
N VAL A 48 -3.73 2.86 3.03
CA VAL A 48 -2.74 3.37 4.00
C VAL A 48 -1.50 3.93 3.30
N GLU A 49 -1.03 3.28 2.22
CA GLU A 49 0.07 3.80 1.41
C GLU A 49 -0.30 5.11 0.70
N ASP A 50 -1.49 5.18 0.09
CA ASP A 50 -1.97 6.38 -0.59
C ASP A 50 -2.11 7.58 0.37
N ASP A 51 -2.65 7.35 1.58
CA ASP A 51 -2.79 8.36 2.64
C ASP A 51 -1.41 8.86 3.11
N LEU A 52 -0.45 7.94 3.30
CA LEU A 52 0.93 8.27 3.63
C LEU A 52 1.59 9.12 2.53
N ASP A 53 1.39 8.76 1.26
CA ASP A 53 1.92 9.51 0.13
C ASP A 53 1.33 10.92 0.07
N GLU A 54 0.02 11.10 0.31
CA GLU A 54 -0.60 12.43 0.41
C GLU A 54 -0.03 13.26 1.56
N GLU A 55 0.18 12.65 2.73
CA GLU A 55 0.77 13.33 3.89
C GLU A 55 2.20 13.80 3.57
N VAL A 56 3.02 12.95 2.93
CA VAL A 56 4.37 13.33 2.48
C VAL A 56 4.29 14.50 1.50
N ARG A 57 3.36 14.50 0.53
CA ARG A 57 3.21 15.61 -0.43
C ARG A 57 2.90 16.93 0.29
N ARG A 58 1.95 16.93 1.24
CA ARG A 58 1.62 18.13 2.01
C ARG A 58 2.82 18.67 2.78
N ILE A 59 3.59 17.80 3.42
CA ILE A 59 4.82 18.21 4.11
C ILE A 59 5.78 18.88 3.11
N LEU A 60 6.01 18.27 1.95
CA LEU A 60 6.95 18.82 0.96
C LEU A 60 6.49 20.14 0.34
N GLU A 61 5.18 20.41 0.27
CA GLU A 61 4.66 21.70 -0.21
C GLU A 61 5.16 22.86 0.67
N ASP A 62 5.20 22.67 1.99
CA ASP A 62 5.73 23.66 2.94
C ASP A 62 7.24 23.89 2.75
N TYR A 63 7.99 22.85 2.35
CA TYR A 63 9.44 22.91 2.14
C TYR A 63 9.85 23.27 0.70
N ALA A 64 8.90 23.44 -0.22
CA ALA A 64 9.18 23.59 -1.66
C ALA A 64 10.11 24.78 -1.99
N GLN A 65 10.00 25.90 -1.25
CA GLN A 65 10.91 27.04 -1.43
C GLN A 65 12.34 26.74 -0.95
N GLN A 66 12.49 26.03 0.16
CA GLN A 66 13.81 25.67 0.69
C GLN A 66 14.50 24.65 -0.22
N MET A 67 13.76 23.68 -0.75
CA MET A 67 14.28 22.68 -1.68
C MET A 67 14.79 23.33 -2.98
N ARG A 68 14.06 24.32 -3.51
CA ARG A 68 14.53 25.12 -4.65
C ARG A 68 15.81 25.89 -4.34
N ARG A 69 15.94 26.48 -3.15
CA ARG A 69 17.15 27.22 -2.74
C ARG A 69 18.37 26.32 -2.54
N GLN A 70 18.16 25.09 -2.07
CA GLN A 70 19.23 24.11 -1.80
C GLN A 70 19.49 23.18 -2.98
N ASN A 71 18.80 23.36 -4.10
CA ASN A 71 18.90 22.54 -5.32
C ASN A 71 18.66 21.04 -5.06
N ILE A 72 17.73 20.72 -4.14
CA ILE A 72 17.39 19.34 -3.76
C ILE A 72 16.28 18.81 -4.66
N SER A 73 16.42 17.56 -5.13
CA SER A 73 15.40 16.87 -5.91
C SER A 73 14.16 16.56 -5.07
N TYR A 74 12.98 16.86 -5.64
CA TYR A 74 11.69 16.48 -5.02
C TYR A 74 11.60 14.99 -4.74
N HIS A 75 12.07 14.17 -5.69
CA HIS A 75 12.00 12.72 -5.56
C HIS A 75 12.84 12.19 -4.39
N GLU A 76 14.04 12.71 -4.20
CA GLU A 76 14.92 12.30 -3.10
C GLU A 76 14.33 12.67 -1.75
N MET A 77 13.83 13.90 -1.60
CA MET A 77 13.22 14.35 -0.35
C MET A 77 11.92 13.59 -0.05
N PHE A 78 11.12 13.28 -1.06
CA PHE A 78 9.93 12.43 -0.91
C PHE A 78 10.29 11.07 -0.32
N GLN A 79 11.32 10.40 -0.84
CA GLN A 79 11.76 9.12 -0.31
C GLN A 79 12.31 9.24 1.12
N MET A 80 13.03 10.32 1.44
CA MET A 80 13.55 10.55 2.79
C MET A 80 12.43 10.76 3.81
N VAL A 81 11.47 11.63 3.51
CA VAL A 81 10.34 11.92 4.39
C VAL A 81 9.43 10.70 4.54
N LYS A 82 9.11 9.99 3.44
CA LYS A 82 8.34 8.74 3.48
C LYS A 82 9.01 7.72 4.41
N ARG A 83 10.32 7.50 4.28
CA ARG A 83 11.08 6.59 5.17
C ARG A 83 11.05 7.02 6.64
N LYS A 84 11.09 8.32 6.91
CA LYS A 84 11.03 8.86 8.28
C LYS A 84 9.68 8.57 8.91
N ILE A 85 8.58 8.89 8.24
CA ILE A 85 7.21 8.66 8.75
C ILE A 85 6.94 7.17 8.95
N VAL A 86 7.38 6.31 8.02
CA VAL A 86 7.25 4.86 8.12
C VAL A 86 7.91 4.33 9.39
N LYS A 87 9.12 4.81 9.70
CA LYS A 87 9.82 4.45 10.94
C LYS A 87 9.12 4.97 12.19
N GLU A 88 8.67 6.22 12.17
CA GLU A 88 8.00 6.85 13.33
C GLU A 88 6.66 6.18 13.66
N ARG A 89 5.91 5.76 12.64
CA ARG A 89 4.62 5.09 12.79
C ARG A 89 4.70 3.56 12.82
N ASN A 90 5.91 3.01 12.76
CA ASN A 90 6.17 1.56 12.70
C ASN A 90 5.32 0.86 11.61
N LEU A 91 5.15 1.52 10.47
CA LEU A 91 4.43 0.98 9.32
C LEU A 91 5.31 -0.04 8.61
N ILE A 92 4.69 -1.12 8.12
CA ILE A 92 5.35 -2.10 7.26
C ILE A 92 4.90 -1.76 5.83
N LEU A 93 5.86 -1.36 4.99
CA LEU A 93 5.70 -1.19 3.55
C LEU A 93 6.42 -2.32 2.82
#